data_AF-A0A3A8J4N2-F1
#
_entry.id   AF-A0A3A8J4N2-F1
#
_cell.length_a   1.000
_cell.length_b   1.000
_cell.length_c   1.000
_cell.angle_alpha   90.00
_cell.angle_beta   90.00
_cell.angle_gamma   90.00
#
_symmetry.space_group_name_H-M   'P 1'
#
loop_
_entity.id
_entity.type
_entity.pdbx_description
1 polymer ?
#
loop_
_entity_poly.entity_id
_entity_poly.type
_entity_poly.pdbx_seq_one_letter_code
_entity_poly.pdbx_strand_id
1 'polypeptide(L)'
;MFRFPASQLADQCGNGGCVVSAYKDYGGRDYACGGVRYSGHTGIDYALVGGFSKMDYGVWAMNAARGYVEASVDGYFDRCNYWDQANPYAACGLYTANYIIMRHPDNTQTKYWHLKAYTQQFARGTTLACGNWIARVGSSGASTGPHLHFEYWVPGYGTDDPYAGSCGTPYTRWTAQGAYRGLPGITCQ
;
A
#
# COMPACT_ATOMS: atom_id res chain seq x y z
N MET A 1 12.49 8.94 -4.64
CA MET A 1 12.52 7.58 -4.05
C MET A 1 11.53 7.52 -2.90
N PHE A 2 11.13 6.32 -2.50
CA PHE A 2 10.12 6.04 -1.51
C PHE A 2 10.74 5.44 -0.25
N ARG A 3 10.22 5.82 0.91
CA ARG A 3 10.34 5.01 2.13
C ARG A 3 9.21 3.99 2.20
N PHE A 4 9.38 2.95 3.03
CA PHE A 4 8.33 1.97 3.36
C PHE A 4 7.02 2.66 3.76
N PRO A 5 5.84 2.32 3.20
CA PRO A 5 4.63 3.13 3.37
C PRO A 5 3.84 2.86 4.67
N ALA A 6 4.41 2.17 5.66
CA ALA A 6 3.79 1.97 6.97
C ALA A 6 4.78 2.16 8.14
N SER A 7 4.26 2.40 9.34
CA SER A 7 5.08 2.67 10.53
C SER A 7 5.86 1.45 11.02
N GLN A 8 7.17 1.61 11.21
CA GLN A 8 8.05 0.62 11.83
C GLN A 8 8.30 0.87 13.32
N LEU A 9 7.37 1.54 14.02
CA LEU A 9 7.37 1.48 15.48
C LEU A 9 7.30 0.01 15.93
N ALA A 10 7.96 -0.31 17.05
CA ALA A 10 8.17 -1.68 17.52
C ALA A 10 6.86 -2.48 17.73
N ASP A 11 5.78 -1.77 18.03
CA ASP A 11 4.42 -2.28 18.24
C ASP A 11 3.55 -2.32 16.96
N GLN A 12 4.01 -1.68 15.87
CA GLN A 12 3.33 -1.62 14.57
C GLN A 12 3.97 -2.61 13.58
N CYS A 13 4.61 -2.16 12.49
CA CYS A 13 5.32 -3.05 11.57
C CYS A 13 6.74 -3.40 12.02
N GLY A 14 7.27 -2.75 13.06
CA GLY A 14 8.55 -3.11 13.65
C GLY A 14 8.52 -4.54 14.20
N ASN A 15 9.71 -5.14 14.36
CA ASN A 15 9.87 -6.49 14.93
C ASN A 15 8.99 -7.58 14.28
N GLY A 16 8.76 -7.49 12.96
CA GLY A 16 7.98 -8.48 12.23
C GLY A 16 6.47 -8.30 12.31
N GLY A 17 5.98 -7.13 12.75
CA GLY A 17 4.54 -6.85 12.81
C GLY A 17 3.86 -6.65 11.45
N CYS A 18 4.64 -6.52 10.36
CA CYS A 18 4.14 -6.55 8.99
C CYS A 18 5.04 -7.42 8.11
N VAL A 19 4.45 -8.06 7.09
CA VAL A 19 5.18 -8.88 6.12
C VAL A 19 4.70 -8.57 4.71
N VAL A 20 5.57 -8.77 3.73
CA VAL A 20 5.12 -8.77 2.34
C VAL A 20 4.36 -10.07 2.05
N SER A 21 3.10 -9.95 1.69
CA SER A 21 2.23 -11.08 1.32
C SER A 21 2.12 -11.26 -0.19
N ALA A 22 2.20 -10.18 -0.96
CA ALA A 22 2.19 -10.21 -2.42
C ALA A 22 2.96 -9.02 -3.01
N TYR A 23 3.67 -9.26 -4.11
CA TYR A 23 4.27 -8.26 -4.99
C TYR A 23 3.44 -8.11 -6.26
N LYS A 24 3.79 -7.12 -7.10
CA LYS A 24 3.10 -6.90 -8.37
C LYS A 24 3.27 -8.13 -9.26
N ASP A 25 2.22 -8.47 -10.00
CA ASP A 25 2.24 -9.58 -10.95
C ASP A 25 2.81 -9.14 -12.31
N TYR A 26 3.97 -9.70 -12.67
CA TYR A 26 4.61 -9.59 -13.98
C TYR A 26 4.32 -10.85 -14.82
N GLY A 27 3.04 -11.09 -15.11
CA GLY A 27 2.62 -12.18 -15.99
C GLY A 27 2.90 -13.57 -15.39
N GLY A 28 2.59 -13.75 -14.11
CA GLY A 28 2.75 -15.01 -13.39
C GLY A 28 3.97 -15.07 -12.46
N ARG A 29 4.75 -13.99 -12.34
CA ARG A 29 5.96 -13.90 -11.54
C ARG A 29 6.04 -12.56 -10.83
N ASP A 30 6.72 -12.48 -9.68
CA ASP A 30 7.06 -11.21 -9.04
C ASP A 30 8.35 -10.59 -9.62
N TYR A 31 8.74 -9.41 -9.11
CA TYR A 31 9.93 -8.68 -9.56
C TYR A 31 11.24 -9.51 -9.54
N ALA A 32 11.33 -10.48 -8.63
CA ALA A 32 12.49 -11.35 -8.44
C ALA A 32 12.34 -12.70 -9.16
N CYS A 33 11.39 -12.81 -10.10
CA CYS A 33 11.03 -14.05 -10.78
C CYS A 33 10.45 -15.13 -9.85
N GLY A 34 10.01 -14.75 -8.65
CA GLY A 34 9.40 -15.63 -7.67
C GLY A 34 7.88 -15.74 -7.82
N GLY A 35 7.26 -16.40 -6.84
CA GLY A 35 5.82 -16.69 -6.81
C GLY A 35 5.03 -15.92 -5.74
N VAL A 36 5.62 -14.94 -5.06
CA VAL A 36 4.93 -14.18 -3.98
C VAL A 36 4.07 -13.09 -4.63
N ARG A 37 2.97 -13.53 -5.26
CA ARG A 37 2.02 -12.71 -6.00
C ARG A 37 0.73 -13.49 -6.19
N TYR A 38 -0.32 -12.83 -6.68
CA TYR A 38 -1.48 -13.47 -7.28
C TYR A 38 -1.83 -12.83 -8.63
N SER A 39 -2.66 -13.51 -9.43
CA SER A 39 -2.94 -13.10 -10.82
C SER A 39 -3.51 -11.68 -10.89
N GLY A 40 -2.89 -10.83 -11.70
CA GLY A 40 -3.34 -9.46 -11.94
C GLY A 40 -3.09 -8.48 -10.79
N HIS A 41 -2.30 -8.85 -9.77
CA HIS A 41 -2.00 -7.98 -8.65
C HIS A 41 -1.19 -6.74 -9.10
N THR A 42 -1.66 -5.54 -8.77
CA THR A 42 -1.16 -4.27 -9.32
C THR A 42 -0.14 -3.55 -8.45
N GLY A 43 0.13 -4.04 -7.24
CA GLY A 43 0.93 -3.33 -6.25
C GLY A 43 1.62 -4.29 -5.29
N ILE A 44 1.79 -3.86 -4.04
CA ILE A 44 2.42 -4.64 -2.97
C ILE A 44 1.48 -4.69 -1.77
N ASP A 45 1.29 -5.88 -1.23
CA ASP A 45 0.52 -6.07 -0.01
C ASP A 45 1.45 -6.24 1.19
N TYR A 46 1.29 -5.33 2.15
CA TYR A 46 1.92 -5.42 3.45
C TYR A 46 0.89 -5.90 4.47
N ALA A 47 0.81 -7.21 4.66
CA ALA A 47 -0.11 -7.84 5.61
C ALA A 47 0.27 -7.49 7.05
N LEU A 48 -0.75 -7.20 7.86
CA LEU A 48 -0.58 -6.96 9.29
C LEU A 48 -0.49 -8.31 10.02
N VAL A 49 0.65 -8.58 10.64
CA VAL A 49 0.83 -9.80 11.45
C VAL A 49 0.00 -9.66 12.73
N GLY A 50 -0.95 -10.58 12.91
CA GLY A 50 -2.00 -10.50 13.94
C GLY A 50 -3.37 -10.05 13.41
N GLY A 51 -3.49 -9.78 12.10
CA GLY A 51 -4.77 -9.56 11.43
C GLY A 51 -5.60 -8.45 12.06
N PHE A 52 -6.88 -8.72 12.33
CA PHE A 52 -7.81 -7.72 12.86
C PHE A 52 -7.40 -7.17 14.23
N SER A 53 -6.77 -7.97 15.09
CA SER A 53 -6.26 -7.46 16.38
C SER A 53 -5.15 -6.42 16.17
N LYS A 54 -4.30 -6.60 15.16
CA LYS A 54 -3.25 -5.62 14.79
C LYS A 54 -3.86 -4.38 14.11
N MET A 55 -4.90 -4.56 13.31
CA MET A 55 -5.68 -3.44 12.76
C MET A 55 -6.30 -2.59 13.87
N ASP A 56 -6.89 -3.23 14.89
CA ASP A 56 -7.55 -2.56 16.02
C ASP A 56 -6.54 -1.80 16.90
N TYR A 57 -5.31 -2.32 17.01
CA TYR A 57 -4.18 -1.59 17.61
C TYR A 57 -3.88 -0.26 16.89
N GLY A 58 -3.97 -0.26 15.55
CA GLY A 58 -3.83 0.94 14.72
C GLY A 58 -2.43 1.15 14.16
N VAL A 59 -2.16 0.51 13.02
CA VAL A 59 -0.92 0.72 12.25
C VAL A 59 -1.05 1.94 11.35
N TRP A 60 -0.11 2.87 11.41
CA TRP A 60 -0.09 4.06 10.55
C TRP A 60 0.39 3.71 9.14
N ALA A 61 -0.40 4.08 8.14
CA ALA A 61 0.07 4.30 6.78
C ALA A 61 0.78 5.66 6.72
N MET A 62 1.90 5.70 6.02
CA MET A 62 2.81 6.84 5.99
C MET A 62 3.11 7.24 4.55
N ASN A 63 3.10 8.55 4.30
CA ASN A 63 3.42 9.09 2.99
C ASN A 63 4.84 8.69 2.57
N ALA A 64 4.96 7.96 1.46
CA ALA A 64 6.19 7.33 1.03
C ALA A 64 7.22 8.31 0.47
N ALA A 65 6.78 9.44 -0.10
CA ALA A 65 7.63 10.51 -0.62
C ALA A 65 6.89 11.85 -0.63
N ARG A 66 7.62 12.97 -0.72
CA ARG A 66 6.99 14.30 -0.81
C ARG A 66 5.99 14.37 -1.97
N GLY A 67 4.85 15.01 -1.75
CA GLY A 67 3.79 15.10 -2.73
C GLY A 67 2.59 15.82 -2.18
N TYR A 68 1.47 15.79 -2.91
CA TYR A 68 0.20 16.31 -2.42
C TYR A 68 -0.91 15.28 -2.54
N VAL A 69 -1.92 15.39 -1.69
CA VAL A 69 -3.13 14.54 -1.74
C VAL A 69 -3.90 14.88 -3.00
N GLU A 70 -3.86 14.02 -4.00
CA GLU A 70 -4.56 14.24 -5.27
C GLU A 70 -6.03 13.83 -5.18
N ALA A 71 -6.28 12.70 -4.53
CA ALA A 71 -7.61 12.15 -4.33
C ALA A 71 -7.63 11.30 -3.06
N SER A 72 -8.79 11.21 -2.44
CA SER A 72 -9.00 10.41 -1.25
C SER A 72 -10.47 10.04 -1.13
N VAL A 73 -10.74 8.83 -0.64
CA VAL A 73 -12.08 8.34 -0.33
C VAL A 73 -12.02 7.69 1.04
N ASP A 74 -12.97 8.03 1.90
CA ASP A 74 -13.05 7.53 3.27
C ASP A 74 -14.51 7.25 3.66
N GLY A 75 -14.70 6.46 4.72
CA GLY A 75 -15.99 6.16 5.34
C GLY A 75 -16.67 4.86 4.89
N TYR A 76 -16.09 4.09 3.97
CA TYR A 76 -16.58 2.75 3.66
C TYR A 76 -16.23 1.74 4.76
N PHE A 77 -17.03 0.67 4.85
CA PHE A 77 -16.80 -0.44 5.76
C PHE A 77 -15.37 -0.99 5.60
N ASP A 78 -14.68 -1.21 6.71
CA ASP A 78 -13.23 -1.44 6.76
C ASP A 78 -12.81 -2.76 7.40
N ARG A 79 -13.74 -3.69 7.63
CA ARG A 79 -13.46 -5.02 8.20
C ARG A 79 -13.78 -6.18 7.26
N CYS A 80 -13.54 -6.01 5.97
CA CYS A 80 -13.70 -7.06 4.98
C CYS A 80 -12.71 -8.20 5.21
N ASN A 81 -13.21 -9.43 5.11
CA ASN A 81 -12.43 -10.67 5.15
C ASN A 81 -12.72 -11.56 3.93
N TYR A 82 -13.34 -10.97 2.90
CA TYR A 82 -13.70 -11.61 1.65
C TYR A 82 -13.79 -10.54 0.56
N TRP A 83 -13.80 -10.98 -0.70
CA TRP A 83 -14.06 -10.11 -1.84
C TRP A 83 -15.31 -10.59 -2.57
N ASP A 84 -16.34 -9.74 -2.59
CA ASP A 84 -17.52 -9.97 -3.43
C ASP A 84 -17.22 -9.61 -4.89
N GLN A 85 -16.88 -10.61 -5.68
CA GLN A 85 -16.61 -10.45 -7.10
C GLN A 85 -17.89 -10.24 -7.92
N ALA A 86 -19.04 -10.71 -7.41
CA ALA A 86 -20.31 -10.61 -8.13
C ALA A 86 -20.93 -9.22 -7.99
N ASN A 87 -20.70 -8.54 -6.88
CA ASN A 87 -21.19 -7.19 -6.63
C ASN A 87 -20.05 -6.22 -6.26
N PRO A 88 -19.51 -5.43 -7.21
CA PRO A 88 -18.43 -4.49 -6.92
C PRO A 88 -18.86 -3.34 -5.99
N TYR A 89 -20.16 -3.14 -5.76
CA TYR A 89 -20.70 -2.13 -4.85
C TYR A 89 -21.07 -2.68 -3.46
N ALA A 90 -20.89 -3.98 -3.21
CA ALA A 90 -21.07 -4.55 -1.88
C ALA A 90 -20.12 -3.89 -0.88
N ALA A 91 -20.39 -4.03 0.42
CA ALA A 91 -19.51 -3.49 1.47
C ALA A 91 -18.05 -3.96 1.33
N CYS A 92 -17.84 -5.16 0.78
CA CYS A 92 -16.53 -5.74 0.46
C CYS A 92 -16.34 -5.98 -1.04
N GLY A 93 -16.77 -5.01 -1.83
CA GLY A 93 -16.64 -4.97 -3.29
C GLY A 93 -15.47 -4.10 -3.75
N LEU A 94 -15.22 -4.09 -5.06
CA LEU A 94 -14.11 -3.35 -5.68
C LEU A 94 -14.21 -1.82 -5.49
N TYR A 95 -15.43 -1.27 -5.48
CA TYR A 95 -15.65 0.18 -5.46
C TYR A 95 -15.89 0.77 -4.07
N THR A 96 -15.75 -0.04 -3.01
CA THR A 96 -16.02 0.35 -1.62
C THR A 96 -14.75 0.34 -0.75
N ALA A 97 -13.60 0.65 -1.35
CA ALA A 97 -12.34 0.81 -0.63
C ALA A 97 -12.14 2.26 -0.15
N ASN A 98 -11.62 2.42 1.07
CA ASN A 98 -11.02 3.66 1.53
C ASN A 98 -9.58 3.75 1.02
N TYR A 99 -9.20 4.90 0.48
CA TYR A 99 -7.88 5.10 -0.10
C TYR A 99 -7.42 6.55 -0.08
N ILE A 100 -6.09 6.72 -0.22
CA ILE A 100 -5.43 8.00 -0.51
C ILE A 100 -4.56 7.81 -1.75
N ILE A 101 -4.58 8.79 -2.65
CA ILE A 101 -3.66 8.89 -3.78
C ILE A 101 -2.81 10.15 -3.59
N MET A 102 -1.50 9.95 -3.55
CA MET A 102 -0.51 11.02 -3.49
C MET A 102 0.07 11.24 -4.88
N ARG A 103 0.08 12.50 -5.35
CA ARG A 103 0.81 12.90 -6.56
C ARG A 103 2.18 13.45 -6.19
N HIS A 104 3.19 13.01 -6.92
CA HIS A 104 4.56 13.43 -6.75
C HIS A 104 4.98 14.46 -7.82
N PRO A 105 6.05 15.24 -7.57
CA PRO A 105 6.52 16.31 -8.46
C PRO A 105 6.91 15.87 -9.88
N ASP A 106 7.29 14.60 -10.05
CA ASP A 106 7.61 13.99 -11.34
C ASP A 106 6.36 13.42 -12.05
N ASN A 107 5.17 13.80 -11.58
CA ASN A 107 3.86 13.32 -11.99
C ASN A 107 3.60 11.83 -11.69
N THR A 108 4.47 11.11 -11.00
CA THR A 108 4.13 9.76 -10.52
C THR A 108 3.13 9.82 -9.38
N GLN A 109 2.48 8.69 -9.08
CA GLN A 109 1.60 8.57 -7.91
C GLN A 109 2.03 7.43 -7.01
N THR A 110 1.74 7.58 -5.73
CA THR A 110 1.61 6.45 -4.81
C THR A 110 0.18 6.35 -4.32
N LYS A 111 -0.36 5.13 -4.27
CA LYS A 111 -1.73 4.87 -3.83
C LYS A 111 -1.73 3.94 -2.62
N TYR A 112 -2.57 4.26 -1.66
CA TYR A 112 -2.67 3.59 -0.36
C TYR A 112 -4.11 3.12 -0.23
N TRP A 113 -4.34 1.82 -0.33
CA TRP A 113 -5.67 1.21 -0.35
C TRP A 113 -5.95 0.42 0.92
N HIS A 114 -7.20 -0.03 1.03
CA HIS A 114 -7.73 -0.80 2.16
C HIS A 114 -7.61 -0.06 3.49
N LEU A 115 -7.69 1.28 3.47
CA LEU A 115 -7.50 2.09 4.67
C LEU A 115 -8.65 1.94 5.67
N LYS A 116 -8.33 2.23 6.94
CA LYS A 116 -9.30 2.24 8.01
C LYS A 116 -10.25 3.44 7.88
N ALA A 117 -11.55 3.21 8.05
CA ALA A 117 -12.58 4.23 7.91
C ALA A 117 -12.39 5.34 8.96
N TYR A 118 -12.60 6.59 8.53
CA TYR A 118 -12.56 7.80 9.36
C TYR A 118 -11.20 8.04 10.03
N THR A 119 -10.11 7.64 9.37
CA THR A 119 -8.75 7.85 9.89
C THR A 119 -7.90 8.77 9.02
N GLN A 120 -8.43 9.21 7.87
CA GLN A 120 -7.70 10.11 6.98
C GLN A 120 -7.68 11.53 7.58
N GLN A 121 -6.49 12.14 7.57
CA GLN A 121 -6.26 13.41 8.29
C GLN A 121 -6.20 14.63 7.38
N PHE A 122 -6.09 14.43 6.06
CA PHE A 122 -5.73 15.49 5.13
C PHE A 122 -6.73 15.60 3.99
N ALA A 123 -7.07 16.83 3.64
CA ALA A 123 -7.92 17.15 2.50
C ALA A 123 -7.13 17.10 1.19
N ARG A 124 -7.85 16.96 0.07
CA ARG A 124 -7.31 17.11 -1.28
C ARG A 124 -6.55 18.43 -1.44
N GLY A 125 -5.39 18.39 -2.10
CA GLY A 125 -4.49 19.52 -2.32
C GLY A 125 -3.46 19.73 -1.20
N THR A 126 -3.60 19.04 -0.06
CA THR A 126 -2.62 19.14 1.04
C THR A 126 -1.26 18.63 0.59
N THR A 127 -0.23 19.47 0.67
CA THR A 127 1.15 19.06 0.43
C THR A 127 1.73 18.43 1.70
N LEU A 128 2.31 17.25 1.56
CA LEU A 128 2.87 16.45 2.64
C LEU A 128 4.32 16.11 2.34
N ALA A 129 5.15 16.16 3.39
CA ALA A 129 6.49 15.65 3.36
C ALA A 129 6.48 14.11 3.38
N CYS A 130 7.61 13.53 3.00
CA CYS A 130 7.86 12.12 3.24
C CYS A 130 7.77 11.81 4.76
N GLY A 131 7.13 10.69 5.11
CA GLY A 131 7.01 10.22 6.49
C GLY A 131 5.82 10.74 7.29
N ASN A 132 5.03 11.67 6.74
CA ASN A 132 3.78 12.09 7.39
C ASN A 132 2.82 10.89 7.57
N TRP A 133 2.14 10.81 8.71
CA TRP A 133 1.12 9.81 8.98
C TRP A 133 -0.18 10.23 8.30
N ILE A 134 -0.69 9.44 7.35
CA ILE A 134 -1.80 9.87 6.47
C ILE A 134 -3.14 9.23 6.81
N ALA A 135 -3.12 7.99 7.30
CA ALA A 135 -4.29 7.22 7.70
C ALA A 135 -3.87 5.99 8.50
N ARG A 136 -4.81 5.21 9.03
CA ARG A 136 -4.52 3.87 9.56
C ARG A 136 -4.78 2.80 8.51
N VAL A 137 -4.02 1.72 8.58
CA VAL A 137 -4.23 0.51 7.76
C VAL A 137 -5.50 -0.20 8.24
N GLY A 138 -6.33 -0.67 7.30
CA GLY A 138 -7.58 -1.34 7.58
C GLY A 138 -7.78 -2.59 6.72
N SER A 139 -9.04 -2.88 6.40
CA SER A 139 -9.44 -3.94 5.47
C SER A 139 -10.74 -3.55 4.73
N SER A 140 -10.75 -2.39 4.05
CA SER A 140 -11.93 -1.93 3.30
C SER A 140 -11.95 -2.42 1.85
N GLY A 141 -13.14 -2.55 1.25
CA GLY A 141 -13.32 -2.95 -0.14
C GLY A 141 -12.94 -4.41 -0.40
N ALA A 142 -12.43 -4.71 -1.60
CA ALA A 142 -12.00 -6.04 -2.02
C ALA A 142 -10.74 -6.51 -1.25
N SER A 143 -10.91 -6.89 0.02
CA SER A 143 -9.84 -7.31 0.92
C SER A 143 -10.23 -8.56 1.70
N THR A 144 -9.32 -9.54 1.77
CA THR A 144 -9.52 -10.80 2.51
C THR A 144 -8.98 -10.75 3.95
N GLY A 145 -8.36 -9.65 4.35
CA GLY A 145 -7.90 -9.42 5.71
C GLY A 145 -7.02 -8.16 5.81
N PRO A 146 -6.66 -7.71 7.03
CA PRO A 146 -5.99 -6.43 7.18
C PRO A 146 -4.59 -6.36 6.58
N HIS A 147 -4.42 -5.45 5.62
CA HIS A 147 -3.15 -5.19 4.96
C HIS A 147 -3.16 -3.79 4.34
N LEU A 148 -1.97 -3.25 4.07
CA LEU A 148 -1.82 -2.07 3.22
C LEU A 148 -1.49 -2.52 1.81
N HIS A 149 -2.39 -2.27 0.86
CA HIS A 149 -2.07 -2.40 -0.56
C HIS A 149 -1.50 -1.07 -1.07
N PHE A 150 -0.26 -1.11 -1.53
CA PHE A 150 0.50 0.04 -2.01
C PHE A 150 0.81 -0.08 -3.50
N GLU A 151 0.39 0.91 -4.28
CA GLU A 151 0.74 1.00 -5.69
C GLU A 151 1.68 2.16 -5.96
N TYR A 152 2.60 1.95 -6.90
CA TYR A 152 3.32 3.01 -7.60
C TYR A 152 2.81 3.09 -9.03
N TRP A 153 2.43 4.29 -9.47
CA TRP A 153 1.87 4.52 -10.79
C TRP A 153 2.67 5.57 -11.56
N VAL A 154 2.95 5.26 -12.82
CA VAL A 154 3.76 6.06 -13.72
C VAL A 154 2.91 6.56 -14.90
N PRO A 155 2.91 7.88 -15.17
CA PRO A 155 2.22 8.44 -16.33
C PRO A 155 2.59 7.75 -17.63
N GLY A 156 1.57 7.33 -18.40
CA GLY A 156 1.75 6.67 -19.70
C GLY A 156 2.22 5.21 -19.65
N TYR A 157 2.60 4.70 -18.47
CA TYR A 157 3.02 3.30 -18.29
C TYR A 157 2.00 2.49 -17.47
N GLY A 158 1.39 3.09 -16.46
CA GLY A 158 0.47 2.39 -15.55
C GLY A 158 1.13 2.04 -14.22
N THR A 159 0.68 0.97 -13.56
CA THR A 159 1.29 0.52 -12.32
C THR A 159 2.68 -0.06 -12.58
N ASP A 160 3.64 0.21 -11.70
CA ASP A 160 4.98 -0.39 -11.71
C ASP A 160 5.35 -0.85 -10.29
N ASP A 161 6.28 -1.79 -10.19
CA ASP A 161 6.76 -2.27 -8.88
C ASP A 161 7.91 -1.38 -8.39
N PRO A 162 7.82 -0.79 -7.18
CA PRO A 162 8.94 -0.12 -6.54
C PRO A 162 10.18 -1.01 -6.32
N TYR A 163 10.00 -2.33 -6.24
CA TYR A 163 11.10 -3.29 -6.13
C TYR A 163 11.71 -3.58 -7.50
N ALA A 164 13.03 -3.50 -7.58
CA ALA A 164 13.79 -3.89 -8.76
C ALA A 164 14.23 -5.35 -8.72
N GLY A 165 14.17 -5.98 -9.89
CA GLY A 165 14.65 -7.34 -10.10
C GLY A 165 14.53 -7.77 -11.56
N SER A 166 15.09 -8.95 -11.87
CA SER A 166 15.26 -9.45 -13.24
C SER A 166 13.96 -9.73 -14.00
N CYS A 167 12.82 -9.85 -13.32
CA CYS A 167 11.52 -10.04 -13.94
C CYS A 167 10.61 -8.81 -13.88
N GLY A 168 11.07 -7.71 -13.24
CA GLY A 168 10.33 -6.47 -13.11
C GLY A 168 11.12 -5.28 -13.65
N THR A 169 11.13 -4.18 -12.89
CA THR A 169 11.89 -2.99 -13.24
C THR A 169 13.39 -3.13 -12.89
N PRO A 170 14.32 -2.56 -13.67
CA PRO A 170 15.75 -2.62 -13.34
C PRO A 170 16.18 -1.63 -12.25
N TYR A 171 15.33 -0.66 -11.89
CA TYR A 171 15.69 0.40 -10.95
C TYR A 171 14.76 0.42 -9.76
N THR A 172 15.33 0.34 -8.55
CA THR A 172 14.55 0.42 -7.34
C THR A 172 13.99 1.83 -7.17
N ARG A 173 12.78 1.94 -6.63
CA ARG A 173 12.21 3.20 -6.19
C ARG A 173 12.31 3.39 -4.69
N TRP A 174 12.71 2.37 -3.93
CA TRP A 174 12.94 2.49 -2.50
C TRP A 174 14.27 3.19 -2.20
N THR A 175 14.32 3.95 -1.10
CA THR A 175 15.57 4.49 -0.57
C THR A 175 16.51 3.40 -0.09
N ALA A 176 15.96 2.29 0.38
CA ALA A 176 16.63 1.01 0.53
C ALA A 176 15.63 -0.11 0.24
N GLN A 177 15.92 -0.97 -0.74
CA GLN A 177 14.97 -2.00 -1.20
C GLN A 177 14.65 -3.07 -0.15
N GLY A 178 15.64 -3.46 0.66
CA GLY A 178 15.54 -4.64 1.51
C GLY A 178 15.74 -5.95 0.73
N ALA A 179 15.68 -7.07 1.45
CA ALA A 179 15.77 -8.41 0.87
C ALA A 179 14.43 -8.86 0.28
N TYR A 180 14.42 -9.96 -0.48
CA TYR A 180 13.18 -10.59 -0.92
C TYR A 180 12.33 -11.02 0.30
N ARG A 181 11.04 -10.68 0.28
CA ARG A 181 10.08 -10.73 1.41
C ARG A 181 10.42 -9.83 2.61
N GLY A 182 11.49 -9.05 2.52
CA GLY A 182 11.84 -8.02 3.49
C GLY A 182 11.04 -6.74 3.27
N LEU A 183 10.92 -5.94 4.32
CA LEU A 183 10.39 -4.58 4.22
C LEU A 183 11.48 -3.63 3.68
N PRO A 184 11.11 -2.60 2.91
CA PRO A 184 12.05 -1.57 2.46
C PRO A 184 12.40 -0.61 3.60
N GLY A 185 13.40 0.23 3.38
CA GLY A 185 13.89 1.21 4.34
C GLY A 185 12.90 2.33 4.65
N ILE A 186 13.08 2.97 5.81
CA ILE A 186 12.18 4.03 6.32
C ILE A 186 12.69 5.45 6.09
N THR A 187 13.90 5.60 5.54
CA THR A 187 14.54 6.90 5.34
C THR A 187 13.87 7.67 4.20
N CYS A 188 13.62 8.95 4.45
CA CYS A 188 13.18 9.89 3.44
C CYS A 188 14.37 10.47 2.66
N GLN A 189 14.11 10.90 1.42
CA GLN A 189 15.05 11.61 0.55
C GLN A 189 14.36 12.80 -0.11
#